data_AF-A0A3M1DQA5-F1
#
_entry.id   AF-A0A3M1DQA5-F1
#
_cell.length_a   1.000
_cell.length_b   1.000
_cell.length_c   1.000
_cell.angle_alpha   90.00
_cell.angle_beta   90.00
_cell.angle_gamma   90.00
#
_symmetry.space_group_name_H-M   'P 1'
#
loop_
_entity.id
_entity.type
_entity.pdbx_description
1 polymer ?
#
loop_
_entity_poly.entity_id
_entity_poly.type
_entity_poly.pdbx_seq_one_letter_code
_entity_poly.pdbx_strand_id
1 'polypeptide(L)'
;MRDLADRYLRSCCETHPPFAVWLGFHEYDGRLPDLSRRGLETRLADLRRFLADLEEIDPADLDEPAWLDYQVVRHEATFEAFVLEDWRRLERDPIPYLETLDVSNYILRNYAPLEVRARALLAHLRSFPAVLAAMRENLTHPARPAVGVAVRLGRGLVSFLQNDLPGALVGLEDAALRAELDEAIR
;
A
#
# COMPACT_ATOMS: atom_id res chain seq x y z
N MET A 1 6.23 -4.22 -25.67
CA MET A 1 5.13 -4.31 -24.70
C MET A 1 5.53 -4.96 -23.37
N ARG A 2 6.02 -6.23 -23.36
CA ARG A 2 6.36 -6.94 -22.11
C ARG A 2 7.25 -6.15 -21.14
N ASP A 3 8.35 -5.57 -21.63
CA ASP A 3 9.24 -4.74 -20.79
C ASP A 3 8.52 -3.55 -20.12
N LEU A 4 7.63 -2.88 -20.86
CA LEU A 4 6.87 -1.74 -20.35
C LEU A 4 5.83 -2.18 -19.30
N ALA A 5 5.16 -3.31 -19.52
CA ALA A 5 4.26 -3.90 -18.53
C ALA A 5 5.00 -4.33 -17.25
N ASP A 6 6.16 -4.97 -17.39
CA ASP A 6 7.00 -5.36 -16.25
C ASP A 6 7.51 -4.13 -15.47
N ARG A 7 7.91 -3.07 -16.18
CA ARG A 7 8.27 -1.77 -15.58
C ARG A 7 7.10 -1.17 -14.81
N TYR A 8 5.89 -1.19 -15.38
CA TYR A 8 4.68 -0.69 -14.70
C TYR A 8 4.41 -1.47 -13.42
N LEU A 9 4.36 -2.80 -13.50
CA LEU A 9 4.10 -3.66 -12.35
C LEU A 9 5.12 -3.44 -11.23
N ARG A 10 6.40 -3.33 -11.57
CA ARG A 10 7.47 -3.05 -10.60
C ARG A 10 7.28 -1.69 -9.93
N SER A 11 6.99 -0.66 -10.73
CA SER A 11 6.71 0.68 -10.23
C SER A 11 5.47 0.72 -9.32
N CYS A 12 4.42 -0.05 -9.66
CA CYS A 12 3.23 -0.20 -8.82
C CYS A 12 3.56 -0.88 -7.49
N CYS A 13 4.38 -1.93 -7.50
CA CYS A 13 4.80 -2.61 -6.28
C CYS A 13 5.67 -1.71 -5.37
N GLU A 14 6.59 -0.94 -5.96
CA GLU A 14 7.42 0.01 -5.24
C GLU A 14 6.60 1.15 -4.61
N THR A 15 5.57 1.61 -5.32
CA THR A 15 4.69 2.70 -4.87
C THR A 15 3.63 2.20 -3.87
N HIS A 16 3.15 0.96 -4.03
CA HIS A 16 2.13 0.36 -3.16
C HIS A 16 2.62 -0.97 -2.54
N PRO A 17 3.61 -0.92 -1.63
CA PRO A 17 4.18 -2.14 -1.05
C PRO A 17 3.16 -3.07 -0.36
N PRO A 18 2.14 -2.57 0.39
CA PRO A 18 1.11 -3.46 0.97
C PRO A 18 0.35 -4.28 -0.08
N PHE A 19 0.10 -3.71 -1.26
CA PHE A 19 -0.52 -4.43 -2.37
C PHE A 19 0.43 -5.49 -2.94
N ALA A 20 1.71 -5.17 -3.11
CA ALA A 20 2.72 -6.12 -3.55
C ALA A 20 2.83 -7.33 -2.59
N VAL A 21 2.84 -7.08 -1.29
CA VAL A 21 2.82 -8.12 -0.25
C VAL A 21 1.55 -8.97 -0.33
N TRP A 22 0.39 -8.35 -0.57
CA TRP A 22 -0.87 -9.07 -0.75
C TRP A 22 -0.84 -10.02 -1.96
N LEU A 23 -0.16 -9.61 -3.04
CA LEU A 23 0.11 -10.43 -4.24
C LEU A 23 1.18 -11.52 -4.01
N GLY A 24 1.90 -11.50 -2.89
CA GLY A 24 2.93 -12.49 -2.54
C GLY A 24 4.37 -12.05 -2.79
N PHE A 25 4.60 -10.79 -3.18
CA PHE A 25 5.94 -10.23 -3.32
C PHE A 25 6.51 -9.80 -1.96
N HIS A 26 7.05 -10.78 -1.23
CA HIS A 26 7.55 -10.59 0.13
C HIS A 26 8.87 -9.83 0.22
N GLU A 27 9.53 -9.48 -0.90
CA GLU A 27 10.62 -8.50 -0.90
C GLU A 27 10.17 -7.08 -0.51
N TYR A 28 8.85 -6.83 -0.49
CA TYR A 28 8.25 -5.57 -0.06
C TYR A 28 7.72 -5.60 1.38
N ASP A 29 7.90 -6.72 2.10
CA ASP A 29 7.47 -6.88 3.49
C ASP A 29 8.00 -5.74 4.38
N GLY A 30 7.13 -5.22 5.26
CA GLY A 30 7.47 -4.15 6.21
C GLY A 30 7.48 -2.73 5.64
N ARG A 31 7.32 -2.55 4.33
CA ARG A 31 7.35 -1.23 3.69
C ARG A 31 5.95 -0.63 3.58
N LEU A 32 5.85 0.69 3.69
CA LEU A 32 4.63 1.47 3.45
C LEU A 32 4.86 2.51 2.34
N PRO A 33 3.79 2.93 1.62
CA PRO A 33 3.86 3.99 0.61
C PRO A 33 4.24 5.36 1.20
N ASP A 34 4.93 6.18 0.42
CA ASP A 34 5.13 7.61 0.74
C ASP A 34 3.85 8.39 0.37
N LEU A 35 2.96 8.55 1.35
CA LEU A 35 1.70 9.28 1.18
C LEU A 35 1.84 10.79 1.41
N SER A 36 3.05 11.31 1.59
CA SER A 36 3.27 12.77 1.67
C SER A 36 2.92 13.43 0.34
N ARG A 37 2.62 14.73 0.35
CA ARG A 37 2.33 15.49 -0.90
C ARG A 37 3.41 15.31 -1.96
N ARG A 38 4.68 15.36 -1.55
CA ARG A 38 5.82 15.12 -2.45
C ARG A 38 5.81 13.71 -3.04
N GLY A 39 5.48 12.70 -2.23
CA GLY A 39 5.33 11.32 -2.68
C GLY A 39 4.24 11.18 -3.75
N LEU A 40 3.07 11.78 -3.49
CA LEU A 40 1.95 11.78 -4.43
C LEU A 40 2.26 12.52 -5.73
N GLU A 41 2.92 13.69 -5.65
CA GLU A 41 3.37 14.46 -6.82
C GLU A 41 4.39 13.68 -7.65
N THR A 42 5.32 12.99 -6.99
CA THR A 42 6.31 12.13 -7.65
C THR A 42 5.61 10.99 -8.40
N ARG A 43 4.66 10.32 -7.74
CA ARG A 43 3.90 9.23 -8.38
C ARG A 43 3.09 9.72 -9.57
N LEU A 44 2.41 10.86 -9.46
CA LEU A 44 1.65 11.43 -10.57
C LEU A 44 2.57 11.78 -11.76
N ALA A 45 3.76 12.33 -11.50
CA ALA A 45 4.74 12.59 -12.54
C ALA A 45 5.24 11.30 -13.21
N ASP A 46 5.44 10.22 -12.43
CA ASP A 46 5.84 8.90 -12.95
C ASP A 46 4.75 8.29 -13.84
N LEU A 47 3.49 8.35 -13.42
CA LEU A 47 2.35 7.88 -14.21
C LEU A 47 2.22 8.62 -15.53
N ARG A 48 2.39 9.95 -15.53
CA ARG A 48 2.34 10.75 -16.77
C ARG A 48 3.45 10.39 -17.75
N ARG A 49 4.68 10.20 -17.27
CA ARG A 49 5.78 9.73 -18.12
C ARG A 49 5.49 8.35 -18.68
N PHE A 50 4.99 7.44 -17.84
CA PHE A 50 4.62 6.09 -18.27
C PHE A 50 3.53 6.11 -19.35
N LEU A 51 2.49 6.92 -19.19
CA LEU A 51 1.42 7.07 -20.19
C LEU A 51 1.96 7.65 -21.50
N ALA A 52 2.87 8.64 -21.44
CA ALA A 52 3.53 9.17 -22.63
C ALA A 52 4.39 8.10 -23.34
N ASP A 53 5.20 7.33 -22.60
CA ASP A 53 5.96 6.20 -23.15
C ASP A 53 5.04 5.16 -23.82
N LEU A 54 3.83 4.96 -23.28
CA LEU A 54 2.84 4.01 -23.77
C LEU A 54 2.15 4.50 -25.05
N GLU A 55 1.93 5.81 -25.19
CA GLU A 55 1.31 6.43 -26.38
C GLU A 55 2.20 6.33 -27.64
N GLU A 56 3.51 6.15 -27.48
CA GLU A 56 4.45 5.92 -28.60
C GLU A 56 4.28 4.53 -29.25
N ILE A 57 3.52 3.62 -28.63
CA ILE A 57 3.23 2.29 -29.18
C ILE A 57 1.93 2.37 -29.99
N ASP A 58 2.00 2.10 -31.30
CA ASP A 58 0.80 1.91 -32.11
C ASP A 58 0.11 0.58 -31.72
N PRO A 59 -1.11 0.61 -31.17
CA PRO A 59 -1.81 -0.61 -30.76
C PRO A 59 -2.13 -1.53 -31.94
N ALA A 60 -2.13 -1.03 -33.19
CA ALA A 60 -2.35 -1.84 -34.39
C ALA A 60 -1.18 -2.79 -34.69
N ASP A 61 0.01 -2.50 -34.17
CA ASP A 61 1.23 -3.31 -34.35
C ASP A 61 1.36 -4.43 -33.31
N LEU A 62 0.43 -4.53 -32.35
CA LEU A 62 0.46 -5.51 -31.26
C LEU A 62 -0.26 -6.81 -31.62
N ASP A 63 0.30 -7.94 -31.20
CA ASP A 63 -0.43 -9.20 -31.17
C ASP A 63 -1.52 -9.18 -30.08
N GLU A 64 -2.46 -10.13 -30.11
CA GLU A 64 -3.61 -10.14 -29.20
C GLU A 64 -3.21 -10.11 -27.70
N PRO A 65 -2.23 -10.91 -27.23
CA PRO A 65 -1.78 -10.83 -25.84
C PRO A 65 -1.15 -9.47 -25.49
N ALA A 66 -0.27 -8.93 -26.33
CA ALA A 66 0.36 -7.64 -26.06
C ALA A 66 -0.65 -6.49 -26.13
N TRP A 67 -1.65 -6.60 -27.01
CA TRP A 67 -2.74 -5.63 -27.07
C TRP A 67 -3.55 -5.62 -25.78
N LEU A 68 -3.86 -6.80 -25.22
CA LEU A 68 -4.55 -6.89 -23.93
C LEU A 68 -3.71 -6.27 -22.80
N ASP A 69 -2.43 -6.62 -22.71
CA ASP A 69 -1.51 -6.04 -21.73
C ASP A 69 -1.48 -4.51 -21.84
N TYR A 70 -1.38 -3.99 -23.06
CA TYR A 70 -1.44 -2.56 -23.36
C TYR A 70 -2.72 -1.92 -22.81
N GLN A 71 -3.89 -2.52 -23.07
CA GLN A 71 -5.16 -1.97 -22.59
C GLN A 71 -5.24 -1.94 -21.06
N VAL A 72 -4.79 -3.01 -20.41
CA VAL A 72 -4.82 -3.12 -18.94
C VAL A 72 -3.90 -2.09 -18.32
N VAL A 73 -2.63 -2.02 -18.71
CA VAL A 73 -1.69 -1.08 -18.07
C VAL A 73 -2.05 0.38 -18.37
N ARG A 74 -2.61 0.66 -19.56
CA ARG A 74 -3.14 2.00 -19.88
C ARG A 74 -4.29 2.37 -18.96
N HIS A 75 -5.24 1.46 -18.78
CA HIS A 75 -6.40 1.68 -17.92
C HIS A 75 -5.98 1.93 -16.48
N GLU A 76 -5.14 1.06 -15.91
CA GLU A 76 -4.69 1.16 -14.52
C GLU A 76 -3.89 2.46 -14.29
N ALA A 77 -2.95 2.80 -15.17
CA ALA A 77 -2.16 4.03 -15.04
C ALA A 77 -3.02 5.29 -15.16
N THR A 78 -4.00 5.30 -16.09
CA THR A 78 -4.94 6.42 -16.26
C THR A 78 -5.84 6.56 -15.04
N PHE A 79 -6.38 5.45 -14.53
CA PHE A 79 -7.24 5.47 -13.37
C PHE A 79 -6.50 5.94 -12.12
N GLU A 80 -5.27 5.48 -11.90
CA GLU A 80 -4.47 5.93 -10.77
C GLU A 80 -4.16 7.43 -10.86
N ALA A 81 -3.82 7.94 -12.05
CA ALA A 81 -3.60 9.37 -12.26
C ALA A 81 -4.87 10.18 -11.94
N PHE A 82 -6.03 9.72 -12.41
CA PHE A 82 -7.33 10.32 -12.08
C PHE A 82 -7.62 10.31 -10.57
N VAL A 83 -7.31 9.21 -9.88
CA VAL A 83 -7.49 9.09 -8.42
C VAL A 83 -6.66 10.13 -7.66
N LEU A 84 -5.42 10.36 -8.12
CA LEU A 84 -4.48 11.30 -7.50
C LEU A 84 -4.82 12.76 -7.81
N GLU A 85 -5.14 13.08 -9.07
CA GLU A 85 -5.25 14.46 -9.55
C GLU A 85 -6.69 15.02 -9.52
N ASP A 86 -7.65 14.30 -10.08
CA ASP A 86 -9.03 14.80 -10.25
C ASP A 86 -9.88 14.44 -9.04
N TRP A 87 -9.88 13.15 -8.68
CA TRP A 87 -10.62 12.67 -7.52
C TRP A 87 -9.92 13.04 -6.22
N ARG A 88 -8.60 13.24 -6.21
CA ARG A 88 -7.83 13.65 -5.01
C ARG A 88 -8.25 12.82 -3.80
N ARG A 89 -8.36 11.50 -3.99
CA ARG A 89 -9.06 10.60 -3.05
C ARG A 89 -8.51 10.74 -1.63
N LEU A 90 -7.19 10.88 -1.51
CA LEU A 90 -6.47 11.04 -0.24
C LEU A 90 -6.78 12.34 0.53
N GLU A 91 -7.49 13.30 -0.07
CA GLU A 91 -7.97 14.50 0.60
C GLU A 91 -9.42 14.39 1.11
N ARG A 92 -10.15 13.41 0.57
CA ARG A 92 -11.62 13.28 0.71
C ARG A 92 -12.02 11.99 1.42
N ASP A 93 -11.17 10.98 1.39
CA ASP A 93 -11.43 9.65 1.92
C ASP A 93 -10.32 9.25 2.90
N PRO A 94 -10.63 9.11 4.20
CA PRO A 94 -9.68 8.59 5.17
C PRO A 94 -9.38 7.09 5.02
N ILE A 95 -10.25 6.31 4.36
CA ILE A 95 -10.17 4.84 4.35
C ILE A 95 -8.85 4.29 3.78
N PRO A 96 -8.28 4.81 2.66
CA PRO A 96 -7.01 4.33 2.13
C PRO A 96 -5.85 4.39 3.11
N TYR A 97 -5.85 5.38 4.02
CA TYR A 97 -4.84 5.44 5.08
C TYR A 97 -4.99 4.28 6.05
N LEU A 98 -6.22 3.93 6.44
CA LEU A 98 -6.47 2.81 7.34
C LEU A 98 -6.18 1.46 6.66
N GLU A 99 -6.47 1.32 5.37
CA GLU A 99 -6.10 0.14 4.57
C GLU A 99 -4.58 -0.04 4.51
N THR A 100 -3.84 1.07 4.39
CA THR A 100 -2.36 1.06 4.39
C THR A 100 -1.78 0.57 5.71
N LEU A 101 -2.48 0.79 6.83
CA LEU A 101 -2.05 0.37 8.17
C LEU A 101 -2.42 -1.09 8.49
N ASP A 102 -3.03 -1.83 7.56
CA ASP A 102 -3.39 -3.23 7.82
C ASP A 102 -2.15 -4.12 7.91
N VAL A 103 -2.00 -4.78 9.06
CA VAL A 103 -0.91 -5.70 9.36
C VAL A 103 -1.34 -7.17 9.27
N SER A 104 -2.61 -7.44 8.91
CA SER A 104 -3.18 -8.79 8.92
C SER A 104 -2.40 -9.80 8.07
N ASN A 105 -1.77 -9.36 6.98
CA ASN A 105 -0.95 -10.21 6.11
C ASN A 105 0.20 -10.91 6.85
N TYR A 106 0.80 -10.28 7.86
CA TYR A 106 1.90 -10.88 8.63
C TYR A 106 1.42 -11.95 9.60
N ILE A 107 0.11 -12.00 9.88
CA ILE A 107 -0.49 -12.86 10.91
C ILE A 107 -1.31 -13.99 10.29
N LEU A 108 -2.23 -13.65 9.38
CA LEU A 108 -3.19 -14.59 8.81
C LEU A 108 -2.56 -15.56 7.80
N ARG A 109 -1.37 -15.24 7.28
CA ARG A 109 -0.67 -16.04 6.28
C ARG A 109 0.61 -16.64 6.86
N ASN A 110 0.74 -17.96 6.77
CA ASN A 110 1.96 -18.67 7.18
C ASN A 110 2.92 -18.86 6.00
N TYR A 111 3.40 -17.76 5.41
CA TYR A 111 4.27 -17.78 4.23
C TYR A 111 5.77 -17.90 4.54
N ALA A 112 6.15 -17.64 5.80
CA ALA A 112 7.53 -17.68 6.30
C ALA A 112 7.55 -18.00 7.82
N PRO A 113 8.71 -18.37 8.38
CA PRO A 113 8.89 -18.53 9.82
C PRO A 113 8.40 -17.30 10.59
N LEU A 114 7.87 -17.51 11.80
CA LEU A 114 7.22 -16.46 12.58
C LEU A 114 8.14 -15.26 12.81
N GLU A 115 9.41 -15.50 13.12
CA GLU A 115 10.42 -14.47 13.35
C GLU A 115 10.62 -13.57 12.13
N VAL A 116 10.57 -14.14 10.92
CA VAL A 116 10.71 -13.38 9.66
C VAL A 116 9.51 -12.45 9.48
N ARG A 117 8.29 -12.98 9.65
CA ARG A 117 7.05 -12.21 9.55
C ARG A 117 6.95 -11.15 10.65
N ALA A 118 7.41 -11.45 11.86
CA ALA A 118 7.43 -10.55 13.00
C ALA A 118 8.37 -9.34 12.79
N ARG A 119 9.52 -9.52 12.12
CA ARG A 119 10.40 -8.39 11.74
C ARG A 119 9.74 -7.49 10.70
N ALA A 120 9.08 -8.07 9.70
CA ALA A 120 8.32 -7.32 8.71
C ALA A 120 7.18 -6.53 9.37
N LEU A 121 6.41 -7.17 10.25
CA LEU A 121 5.39 -6.52 11.07
C LEU A 121 5.95 -5.34 11.86
N LEU A 122 7.08 -5.50 12.54
CA LEU A 122 7.70 -4.43 13.32
C LEU A 122 8.09 -3.23 12.43
N ALA A 123 8.69 -3.48 11.27
CA ALA A 123 9.03 -2.43 10.30
C ALA A 123 7.79 -1.69 9.79
N HIS A 124 6.71 -2.43 9.52
CA HIS A 124 5.43 -1.87 9.12
C HIS A 124 4.84 -0.98 10.23
N LEU A 125 4.76 -1.48 11.47
CA LEU A 125 4.25 -0.72 12.63
C LEU A 125 5.05 0.56 12.88
N ARG A 126 6.38 0.51 12.76
CA ARG A 126 7.25 1.69 12.89
C ARG A 126 6.98 2.77 11.84
N SER A 127 6.38 2.41 10.72
CA SER A 127 6.02 3.34 9.65
C SER A 127 4.64 3.98 9.83
N PHE A 128 3.83 3.53 10.80
CA PHE A 128 2.50 4.08 11.10
C PHE A 128 2.51 5.61 11.32
N PRO A 129 3.43 6.20 12.11
CA PRO A 129 3.41 7.63 12.37
C PRO A 129 3.51 8.47 11.09
N ALA A 130 4.27 8.03 10.09
CA ALA A 130 4.42 8.73 8.81
C ALA A 130 3.11 8.72 8.01
N VAL A 131 2.42 7.57 7.94
CA VAL A 131 1.10 7.46 7.29
C VAL A 131 0.05 8.32 7.99
N LEU A 132 0.03 8.31 9.32
CA LEU A 132 -0.89 9.13 10.12
C LEU A 132 -0.58 10.63 10.01
N ALA A 133 0.69 11.03 9.87
CA ALA A 133 1.06 12.41 9.60
C ALA A 133 0.57 12.86 8.22
N ALA A 134 0.84 12.08 7.18
CA ALA A 134 0.33 12.33 5.83
C ALA A 134 -1.20 12.42 5.80
N MET A 135 -1.90 11.52 6.50
CA MET A 135 -3.36 11.57 6.65
C MET A 135 -3.84 12.92 7.20
N ARG A 136 -3.20 13.44 8.26
CA ARG A 136 -3.57 14.74 8.86
C ARG A 136 -3.32 15.92 7.92
N GLU A 137 -2.26 15.86 7.12
CA GLU A 137 -1.88 16.93 6.19
C GLU A 137 -2.73 16.96 4.91
N ASN A 138 -3.13 15.79 4.43
CA ASN A 138 -3.83 15.64 3.16
C ASN A 138 -5.35 15.75 3.32
N LEU A 139 -5.95 15.24 4.41
CA LEU A 139 -7.41 15.24 4.60
C LEU A 139 -7.96 16.64 4.90
N THR A 140 -8.22 17.41 3.84
CA THR A 140 -8.75 18.78 3.92
C THR A 140 -10.27 18.84 3.77
N HIS A 141 -10.88 17.90 3.05
CA HIS A 141 -12.32 17.90 2.74
C HIS A 141 -12.94 16.50 2.84
N PRO A 142 -12.86 15.82 4.01
CA PRO A 142 -13.29 14.44 4.13
C PRO A 142 -14.80 14.28 4.03
N ALA A 143 -15.25 13.28 3.28
CA ALA A 143 -16.66 12.93 3.18
C ALA A 143 -17.17 12.31 4.50
N ARG A 144 -18.23 12.90 5.08
CA ARG A 144 -18.76 12.49 6.40
C ARG A 144 -19.08 10.98 6.51
N PRO A 145 -19.70 10.31 5.51
CA PRO A 145 -19.91 8.87 5.59
C PRO A 145 -18.60 8.08 5.68
N ALA A 146 -17.59 8.46 4.89
CA ALA A 146 -16.28 7.81 4.88
C ALA A 146 -15.55 7.99 6.23
N VAL A 147 -15.64 9.17 6.85
CA VAL A 147 -15.13 9.39 8.23
C VAL A 147 -15.78 8.44 9.23
N GLY A 148 -17.11 8.27 9.16
CA GLY A 148 -17.81 7.35 10.04
C GLY A 148 -17.35 5.89 9.91
N VAL A 149 -17.05 5.45 8.68
CA VAL A 149 -16.46 4.14 8.41
C VAL A 149 -15.03 4.06 8.94
N ALA A 150 -14.18 5.05 8.63
CA ALA A 150 -12.79 5.08 9.06
C ALA A 150 -12.62 5.08 10.59
N VAL A 151 -13.52 5.74 11.33
CA VAL A 151 -13.52 5.66 12.81
C VAL A 151 -13.78 4.23 13.29
N ARG A 152 -14.68 3.48 12.64
CA ARG A 152 -14.92 2.08 12.99
C ARG A 152 -13.73 1.20 12.62
N LEU A 153 -13.14 1.39 11.44
CA LEU A 153 -11.93 0.68 11.01
C LEU A 153 -10.77 0.94 11.97
N GLY A 154 -10.51 2.20 12.32
CA GLY A 154 -9.44 2.56 13.26
C GLY A 154 -9.64 1.97 14.65
N ARG A 155 -10.87 1.95 15.18
CA ARG A 155 -11.17 1.24 16.44
C ARG A 155 -10.93 -0.26 16.34
N GLY A 156 -11.32 -0.87 15.21
CA GLY A 156 -11.05 -2.28 14.93
C GLY A 156 -9.57 -2.59 14.88
N LEU A 157 -8.78 -1.76 14.18
CA LEU A 157 -7.33 -1.87 14.11
C LEU A 157 -6.68 -1.78 15.50
N VAL A 158 -7.05 -0.77 16.30
CA VAL A 158 -6.54 -0.64 17.68
C VAL A 158 -6.89 -1.87 18.52
N SER A 159 -8.14 -2.34 18.46
CA SER A 159 -8.56 -3.55 19.17
C SER A 159 -7.75 -4.77 18.74
N PHE A 160 -7.53 -4.94 17.44
CA PHE A 160 -6.76 -6.06 16.90
C PHE A 160 -5.30 -6.02 17.39
N LEU A 161 -4.65 -4.86 17.30
CA LEU A 161 -3.26 -4.69 17.74
C LEU A 161 -3.09 -4.95 19.24
N GLN A 162 -4.06 -4.54 20.06
CA GLN A 162 -3.96 -4.66 21.52
C GLN A 162 -4.37 -6.04 22.04
N ASN A 163 -5.38 -6.66 21.45
CA ASN A 163 -6.03 -7.86 22.02
C ASN A 163 -5.72 -9.14 21.25
N ASP A 164 -5.59 -9.06 19.92
CA ASP A 164 -5.46 -10.25 19.06
C ASP A 164 -4.00 -10.51 18.67
N LEU A 165 -3.27 -9.45 18.31
CA LEU A 165 -1.88 -9.54 17.84
C LEU A 165 -0.92 -10.19 18.85
N PRO A 166 -0.96 -9.90 20.17
CA PRO A 166 -0.09 -10.57 21.13
C PRO A 166 -0.30 -12.09 21.16
N GLY A 167 -1.56 -12.54 21.00
CA GLY A 167 -1.91 -13.96 20.91
C GLY A 167 -1.33 -14.63 19.66
N ALA A 168 -1.33 -13.93 18.53
CA ALA A 168 -0.73 -14.42 17.30
C ALA A 168 0.80 -14.55 17.37
N LEU A 169 1.45 -13.83 18.29
CA LEU A 169 2.90 -13.83 18.48
C LEU A 169 3.36 -14.80 19.58
N VAL A 170 2.51 -15.63 20.19
CA VAL A 170 2.89 -16.54 21.29
C VAL A 170 4.07 -17.45 20.95
N GLY A 171 4.16 -17.92 19.69
CA GLY A 171 5.26 -18.78 19.24
C GLY A 171 6.61 -18.07 19.01
N LEU A 172 6.69 -16.75 19.18
CA LEU A 172 7.91 -15.98 18.90
C LEU A 172 8.93 -16.15 20.05
N GLU A 173 10.03 -16.84 19.78
CA GLU A 173 11.05 -17.12 20.81
C GLU A 173 12.02 -15.95 21.05
N ASP A 174 12.19 -15.09 20.05
CA ASP A 174 13.07 -13.91 20.11
C ASP A 174 12.49 -12.85 21.08
N ALA A 175 13.00 -12.83 22.30
CA ALA A 175 12.56 -11.93 23.36
C ALA A 175 12.83 -10.45 23.05
N ALA A 176 13.90 -10.14 22.32
CA ALA A 176 14.21 -8.75 21.95
C ALA A 176 13.21 -8.24 20.90
N LEU A 177 12.95 -9.04 19.86
CA LEU A 177 11.95 -8.70 18.85
C LEU A 177 10.53 -8.58 19.44
N ARG A 178 10.18 -9.46 20.39
CA ARG A 178 8.91 -9.35 21.13
C ARG A 178 8.80 -8.02 21.87
N ALA A 179 9.84 -7.61 22.60
CA ALA A 179 9.84 -6.35 23.32
C ALA A 179 9.70 -5.13 22.39
N GLU A 180 10.37 -5.14 21.23
CA GLU A 180 10.23 -4.08 20.22
C GLU A 180 8.82 -4.01 19.62
N LEU A 181 8.18 -5.17 19.40
CA LEU A 181 6.79 -5.24 18.94
C LEU A 181 5.81 -4.72 19.99
N ASP A 182 5.98 -5.12 21.25
CA ASP A 182 5.15 -4.65 22.37
C ASP A 182 5.28 -3.13 22.56
N GLU A 183 6.46 -2.56 22.33
CA GLU A 183 6.67 -1.11 22.34
C GLU A 183 5.97 -0.44 21.15
N ALA A 184 6.08 -1.00 19.95
CA ALA A 184 5.48 -0.42 18.74
C ALA A 184 3.93 -0.48 18.72
N ILE A 185 3.31 -1.38 19.49
CA ILE A 185 1.86 -1.55 19.62
C ILE A 185 1.23 -0.53 20.59
N ARG A 186 2.01 0.04 21.51
CA ARG A 186 1.53 0.98 22.54
C ARG A 186 1.25 2.37 22.00
#